data_AF-A0A4W6G8B8-F1
#
_entry.id   AF-A0A4W6G8B8-F1
#
_cell.length_a   1.000
_cell.length_b   1.000
_cell.length_c   1.000
_cell.angle_alpha   90.00
_cell.angle_beta   90.00
_cell.angle_gamma   90.00
#
_symmetry.space_group_name_H-M   'P 1'
#
loop_
_entity.id
_entity.type
_entity.pdbx_description
1 polymer ?
#
loop_
_entity_poly.entity_id
_entity_poly.type
_entity_poly.pdbx_seq_one_letter_code
_entity_poly.pdbx_strand_id
1 'polypeptide(L)'
;MDDMEKWPEVEKAAAEKRRELVLQGPGVDQRISSDGGLTRSVYSLTLLNYLEISQCPSLTEIHEDIQHLTHLQSLIMCRNKLSSIPDVIGRLGSLKVLDLSVNNLRVLPQGIVQLRELNTLNVSCNSLEVLPEGLSQCTKLSTINISRNHITGFPADLYSERLDLLSSLVASDNCIQELSADIHKLSALKVLDLSGNQLTEIPPDLSDCPKLKEINFKGNKLNDKRLEKMVNGCQTKSILEYLRGRGRGRQGEDGGDGDGGRNADKKKRQQQRKKKEKVADGQDEVEELNKMVVRVLHVSDAPTALTVRVTAEVKDVRPYLVCCVVRGMNLKSGNSLKRFLMAQTKLHDDLCGKRTTATIATHDVQLLKGPLTYDVKPPTQLKIVPLGRKEMTAVELIRHLHLEAEELRKQKKRQNVTGLHKYLQLLQGKPLYPCLIDGEGHVISFPPITNSEKTKIKKTTKELLLEVTSATSLQTCKDVMDALIVVSFSPPPSLSLSFLSSSGQRLQDQTVWD
;
A
#
# COMPACT_ATOMS: atom_id res chain seq x y z
N MET A 1 -25.35 -49.68 34.37
CA MET A 1 -24.13 -49.56 35.19
C MET A 1 -23.21 -50.64 34.65
N ASP A 2 -22.13 -50.38 33.92
CA ASP A 2 -21.26 -49.22 33.92
C ASP A 2 -20.38 -49.37 32.65
N ASP A 3 -20.71 -48.68 31.57
CA ASP A 3 -19.94 -48.70 30.31
C ASP A 3 -20.10 -47.35 29.58
N MET A 4 -20.06 -46.26 30.36
CA MET A 4 -19.72 -44.94 29.81
C MET A 4 -18.25 -45.01 29.43
N GLU A 5 -17.99 -45.52 28.22
CA GLU A 5 -16.65 -45.66 27.66
C GLU A 5 -15.88 -44.34 27.82
N LYS A 6 -14.85 -44.46 28.66
CA LYS A 6 -13.79 -43.50 28.89
C LYS A 6 -13.31 -42.96 27.57
N TRP A 7 -13.15 -41.64 27.49
CA TRP A 7 -12.50 -40.86 26.42
C TRP A 7 -11.51 -41.68 25.54
N PRO A 8 -11.99 -42.39 24.51
CA PRO A 8 -11.19 -43.42 23.83
C PRO A 8 -10.03 -42.80 23.03
N GLU A 9 -10.22 -41.56 22.58
CA GLU A 9 -9.19 -40.78 21.89
C GLU A 9 -8.01 -40.46 22.83
N VAL A 10 -8.29 -40.22 24.11
CA VAL A 10 -7.31 -39.92 25.15
C VAL A 10 -6.55 -41.18 25.54
N GLU A 11 -7.25 -42.30 25.74
CA GLU A 11 -6.62 -43.59 26.03
C GLU A 11 -5.72 -44.06 24.89
N LYS A 12 -6.18 -43.92 23.65
CA LYS A 12 -5.38 -44.23 22.46
C LYS A 12 -4.15 -43.33 22.36
N ALA A 13 -4.29 -42.03 22.64
CA ALA A 13 -3.16 -41.11 22.65
C ALA A 13 -2.12 -41.47 23.72
N ALA A 14 -2.57 -41.91 24.90
CA ALA A 14 -1.71 -42.41 25.96
C ALA A 14 -0.96 -43.68 25.53
N ALA A 15 -1.68 -44.69 25.04
CA ALA A 15 -1.14 -46.00 24.66
C ALA A 15 -0.12 -45.89 23.52
N GLU A 16 -0.42 -45.09 22.50
CA GLU A 16 0.45 -44.91 21.33
C GLU A 16 1.50 -43.80 21.50
N LYS A 17 1.56 -43.14 22.68
CA LYS A 17 2.48 -42.02 22.97
C LYS A 17 2.40 -40.90 21.93
N ARG A 18 1.19 -40.55 21.51
CA ARG A 18 0.95 -39.52 20.49
C ARG A 18 1.45 -38.16 20.95
N ARG A 19 1.83 -37.33 19.97
CA ARG A 19 2.24 -35.93 20.16
C ARG A 19 1.11 -34.94 19.92
N GLU A 20 -0.02 -35.41 19.40
CA GLU A 20 -1.13 -34.57 18.97
C GLU A 20 -2.43 -35.19 19.44
N LEU A 21 -3.33 -34.35 19.95
CA LEU A 21 -4.68 -34.72 20.34
C LEU A 21 -5.66 -33.66 19.88
N VAL A 22 -6.70 -34.09 19.17
CA VAL A 22 -7.79 -33.24 18.68
C VAL A 22 -9.09 -33.79 19.24
N LEU A 23 -9.83 -32.96 19.95
CA LEU A 23 -11.11 -33.28 20.57
C LEU A 23 -12.13 -32.27 20.06
N GLN A 24 -13.04 -32.71 19.19
CA GLN A 24 -14.02 -31.82 18.58
C GLN A 24 -15.38 -32.49 18.37
N GLY A 25 -16.42 -31.68 18.32
CA GLY A 25 -17.76 -32.09 17.94
C GLY A 25 -18.66 -32.51 19.11
N PRO A 26 -19.93 -32.86 18.81
CA PRO A 26 -20.98 -32.99 19.82
C PRO A 26 -20.77 -34.18 20.77
N GLY A 27 -20.11 -35.25 20.34
CA GLY A 27 -19.82 -36.40 21.20
C GLY A 27 -18.80 -36.07 22.31
N VAL A 28 -17.80 -35.25 21.99
CA VAL A 28 -16.85 -34.73 22.98
C VAL A 28 -17.57 -33.77 23.92
N ASP A 29 -18.41 -32.89 23.39
CA ASP A 29 -19.17 -31.94 24.21
C ASP A 29 -20.09 -32.62 25.22
N GLN A 30 -20.79 -33.69 24.82
CA GLN A 30 -21.61 -34.49 25.73
C GLN A 30 -20.80 -35.10 26.87
N ARG A 31 -19.57 -35.58 26.59
CA ARG A 31 -18.66 -36.10 27.62
C ARG A 31 -18.18 -35.00 28.56
N ILE A 32 -17.81 -33.84 28.02
CA ILE A 32 -17.44 -32.66 28.82
C ILE A 32 -18.60 -32.24 29.74
N SER A 33 -19.81 -32.20 29.20
CA SER A 33 -21.01 -31.87 29.97
C SER A 33 -21.31 -32.89 31.08
N SER A 34 -21.03 -34.17 30.85
CA SER A 34 -21.29 -35.24 31.81
C SER A 34 -20.24 -35.29 32.91
N ASP A 35 -18.97 -35.07 32.57
CA ASP A 35 -17.84 -35.09 33.50
C ASP A 35 -17.65 -33.75 34.25
N GLY A 36 -18.41 -32.71 33.89
CA GLY A 36 -18.29 -31.36 34.46
C GLY A 36 -17.01 -30.63 34.01
N GLY A 37 -16.44 -31.01 32.87
CA GLY A 37 -15.20 -30.45 32.35
C GLY A 37 -14.37 -31.46 31.56
N LEU A 38 -13.11 -31.12 31.30
CA LEU A 38 -12.16 -32.05 30.69
C LEU A 38 -11.70 -33.09 31.70
N THR A 39 -11.65 -34.35 31.28
CA THR A 39 -11.15 -35.45 32.11
C THR A 39 -9.68 -35.23 32.50
N ARG A 40 -9.33 -35.59 33.74
CA ARG A 40 -7.96 -35.46 34.27
C ARG A 40 -6.92 -36.22 33.45
N SER A 41 -7.34 -37.29 32.77
CA SER A 41 -6.45 -38.10 31.92
C SER A 41 -5.85 -37.31 30.76
N VAL A 42 -6.52 -36.26 30.25
CA VAL A 42 -5.95 -35.40 29.20
C VAL A 42 -4.67 -34.72 29.70
N TYR A 43 -4.69 -34.23 30.95
CA TYR A 43 -3.54 -33.53 31.54
C TYR A 43 -2.37 -34.47 31.90
N SER A 44 -2.60 -35.79 31.92
CA SER A 44 -1.55 -36.78 32.12
C SER A 44 -0.71 -37.07 30.87
N LEU A 45 -1.14 -36.57 29.70
CA LEU A 45 -0.46 -36.76 28.41
C LEU A 45 0.72 -35.79 28.22
N THR A 46 1.73 -35.88 29.09
CA THR A 46 2.92 -34.99 29.14
C THR A 46 3.76 -34.93 27.86
N LEU A 47 3.49 -35.85 26.94
CA LEU A 47 4.13 -36.06 25.65
C LEU A 47 3.50 -35.24 24.51
N LEU A 48 2.39 -34.54 24.74
CA LEU A 48 1.71 -33.75 23.73
C LEU A 48 2.48 -32.46 23.37
N ASN A 49 2.57 -32.22 22.06
CA ASN A 49 3.04 -30.97 21.46
C ASN A 49 1.86 -30.13 20.94
N TYR A 50 0.74 -30.79 20.58
CA TYR A 50 -0.44 -30.15 20.02
C TYR A 50 -1.70 -30.64 20.73
N LEU A 51 -2.51 -29.71 21.22
CA LEU A 51 -3.82 -29.99 21.81
C LEU A 51 -4.84 -29.03 21.19
N GLU A 52 -5.81 -29.60 20.48
CA GLU A 52 -6.97 -28.87 19.99
C GLU A 52 -8.24 -29.38 20.68
N ILE A 53 -9.02 -28.45 21.23
CA ILE A 53 -10.35 -28.72 21.77
C ILE A 53 -11.29 -27.65 21.23
N SER A 54 -12.11 -27.99 20.25
CA SER A 54 -12.93 -27.00 19.54
C SER A 54 -14.39 -27.43 19.40
N GLN A 55 -15.28 -26.45 19.29
CA GLN A 55 -16.73 -26.66 19.10
C GLN A 55 -17.40 -27.42 20.26
N CYS A 56 -16.92 -27.20 21.49
CA CYS A 56 -17.44 -27.80 22.72
C CYS A 56 -18.05 -26.70 23.62
N PRO A 57 -19.33 -26.32 23.41
CA PRO A 57 -19.97 -25.25 24.18
C PRO A 57 -20.14 -25.55 25.68
N SER A 58 -19.99 -26.80 26.12
CA SER A 58 -20.04 -27.20 27.53
C SER A 58 -18.70 -26.97 28.25
N LEU A 59 -17.62 -26.66 27.51
CA LEU A 59 -16.33 -26.31 28.10
C LEU A 59 -16.30 -24.84 28.51
N THR A 60 -16.40 -24.60 29.82
CA THR A 60 -16.46 -23.25 30.42
C THR A 60 -15.16 -22.83 31.13
N GLU A 61 -14.34 -23.78 31.55
CA GLU A 61 -13.08 -23.52 32.25
C GLU A 61 -12.02 -24.58 31.92
N ILE A 62 -10.76 -24.26 32.20
CA ILE A 62 -9.62 -25.18 32.07
C ILE A 62 -9.09 -25.44 33.47
N HIS A 63 -8.86 -26.71 33.81
CA HIS A 63 -8.29 -27.10 35.10
C HIS A 63 -6.80 -26.74 35.19
N GLU A 64 -6.32 -26.47 36.41
CA GLU A 64 -4.93 -26.08 36.65
C GLU A 64 -3.90 -27.16 36.27
N ASP A 65 -4.32 -28.42 36.16
CA ASP A 65 -3.46 -29.53 35.72
C ASP A 65 -2.94 -29.37 34.29
N ILE A 66 -3.45 -28.41 33.50
CA ILE A 66 -2.87 -28.05 32.20
C ILE A 66 -1.36 -27.76 32.29
N GLN A 67 -0.87 -27.31 33.45
CA GLN A 67 0.55 -27.07 33.72
C GLN A 67 1.46 -28.29 33.51
N HIS A 68 0.91 -29.51 33.58
CA HIS A 68 1.68 -30.74 33.39
C HIS A 68 2.07 -31.00 31.93
N LEU A 69 1.42 -30.33 30.97
CA LEU A 69 1.70 -30.47 29.53
C LEU A 69 2.90 -29.61 29.09
N THR A 70 4.05 -29.76 29.76
CA THR A 70 5.21 -28.88 29.62
C THR A 70 5.85 -28.83 28.22
N HIS A 71 5.62 -29.85 27.39
CA HIS A 71 6.08 -29.93 26.00
C HIS A 71 5.12 -29.30 24.99
N LEU A 72 3.96 -28.83 25.43
CA LEU A 72 2.93 -28.32 24.54
C LEU A 72 3.44 -27.08 23.79
N GLN A 73 3.35 -27.14 22.47
CA GLN A 73 3.79 -26.08 21.56
C GLN A 73 2.60 -25.33 20.95
N SER A 74 1.46 -26.00 20.78
CA SER A 74 0.24 -25.39 20.26
C SER A 74 -0.96 -25.80 21.11
N LEU A 75 -1.65 -24.81 21.66
CA LEU A 75 -2.89 -24.97 22.41
C LEU A 75 -3.99 -24.21 21.67
N ILE A 76 -4.94 -24.95 21.10
CA ILE A 76 -6.04 -24.42 20.32
C ILE A 76 -7.35 -24.78 21.05
N MET A 77 -8.00 -23.78 21.64
CA MET A 77 -9.29 -23.95 22.31
C MET A 77 -10.32 -22.96 21.77
N CYS A 78 -10.53 -23.00 20.45
CA CYS A 78 -11.42 -22.06 19.78
C CYS A 78 -12.87 -22.56 19.70
N ARG A 79 -13.83 -21.62 19.64
CA ARG A 79 -15.27 -21.91 19.53
C ARG A 79 -15.83 -22.75 20.70
N ASN A 80 -15.43 -22.42 21.93
CA ASN A 80 -16.00 -22.98 23.16
C ASN A 80 -16.73 -21.86 23.94
N LYS A 81 -17.00 -22.08 25.24
CA LYS A 81 -17.60 -21.05 26.11
C LYS A 81 -16.70 -20.72 27.32
N LEU A 82 -15.38 -20.77 27.12
CA LEU A 82 -14.42 -20.50 28.20
C LEU A 82 -14.65 -19.10 28.77
N SER A 83 -14.86 -19.01 30.09
CA SER A 83 -15.01 -17.75 30.82
C SER A 83 -13.71 -17.28 31.46
N SER A 84 -12.79 -18.21 31.74
CA SER A 84 -11.50 -17.95 32.37
C SER A 84 -10.45 -18.95 31.90
N ILE A 85 -9.18 -18.57 32.06
CA ILE A 85 -8.01 -19.41 31.85
C ILE A 85 -7.18 -19.33 33.14
N PRO A 86 -6.68 -20.44 33.69
CA PRO A 86 -5.95 -20.41 34.95
C PRO A 86 -4.54 -19.80 34.77
N ASP A 87 -4.04 -19.10 35.78
CA ASP A 87 -2.73 -18.42 35.76
C ASP A 87 -1.56 -19.39 35.52
N VAL A 88 -1.72 -20.66 35.88
CA VAL A 88 -0.72 -21.70 35.66
C VAL A 88 -0.44 -21.99 34.18
N ILE A 89 -1.21 -21.41 33.24
CA ILE A 89 -0.90 -21.46 31.81
C ILE A 89 0.52 -20.95 31.51
N GLY A 90 1.04 -20.02 32.33
CA GLY A 90 2.40 -19.49 32.21
C GLY A 90 3.50 -20.54 32.38
N ARG A 91 3.19 -21.72 32.96
CA ARG A 91 4.14 -22.83 33.11
C ARG A 91 4.40 -23.59 31.81
N LEU A 92 3.61 -23.35 30.77
CA LEU A 92 3.79 -23.94 29.44
C LEU A 92 4.92 -23.24 28.66
N GLY A 93 6.16 -23.35 29.17
CA GLY A 93 7.31 -22.62 28.64
C GLY A 93 7.66 -22.91 27.17
N SER A 94 7.18 -24.03 26.61
CA SER A 94 7.40 -24.43 25.21
C SER A 94 6.32 -23.92 24.24
N LEU A 95 5.28 -23.22 24.75
CA LEU A 95 4.12 -22.84 23.96
C LEU A 95 4.45 -21.74 22.95
N LYS A 96 4.17 -22.03 21.68
CA LYS A 96 4.42 -21.13 20.54
C LYS A 96 3.12 -20.54 19.97
N VAL A 97 2.03 -21.29 20.04
CA VAL A 97 0.72 -20.87 19.52
C VAL A 97 -0.33 -21.05 20.61
N LEU A 98 -1.02 -19.97 20.93
CA LEU A 98 -2.18 -19.96 21.82
C LEU A 98 -3.37 -19.36 21.07
N ASP A 99 -4.37 -20.19 20.77
CA ASP A 99 -5.62 -19.76 20.16
C ASP A 99 -6.79 -20.04 21.11
N LEU A 100 -7.39 -18.96 21.61
CA LEU A 100 -8.57 -18.95 22.48
C LEU A 100 -9.71 -18.18 21.81
N SER A 101 -9.73 -18.13 20.47
CA SER A 101 -10.71 -17.34 19.73
C SER A 101 -12.13 -17.90 19.84
N VAL A 102 -13.13 -17.01 19.79
CA VAL A 102 -14.56 -17.38 19.89
C VAL A 102 -14.84 -18.10 21.22
N ASN A 103 -14.64 -17.37 22.32
CA ASN A 103 -14.97 -17.78 23.69
C ASN A 103 -15.64 -16.61 24.44
N ASN A 104 -15.81 -16.73 25.76
CA ASN A 104 -16.46 -15.72 26.61
C ASN A 104 -15.46 -15.07 27.60
N LEU A 105 -14.17 -15.00 27.25
CA LEU A 105 -13.15 -14.47 28.14
C LEU A 105 -13.34 -12.97 28.36
N ARG A 106 -13.33 -12.55 29.63
CA ARG A 106 -13.37 -11.12 30.02
C ARG A 106 -12.00 -10.56 30.37
N VAL A 107 -11.11 -11.41 30.87
CA VAL A 107 -9.74 -11.06 31.27
C VAL A 107 -8.82 -12.20 30.83
N LEU A 108 -7.60 -11.85 30.45
CA LEU A 108 -6.52 -12.79 30.23
C LEU A 108 -5.69 -12.95 31.51
N PRO A 109 -5.33 -14.18 31.91
CA PRO A 109 -4.52 -14.40 33.10
C PRO A 109 -3.14 -13.77 32.99
N GLN A 110 -2.58 -13.36 34.12
CA GLN A 110 -1.25 -12.74 34.14
C GLN A 110 -0.16 -13.76 33.78
N GLY A 111 -0.45 -15.07 33.93
CA GLY A 111 0.42 -16.15 33.48
C GLY A 111 0.82 -16.08 32.00
N ILE A 112 0.02 -15.48 31.11
CA ILE A 112 0.34 -15.40 29.67
C ILE A 112 1.66 -14.67 29.42
N VAL A 113 2.02 -13.68 30.25
CA VAL A 113 3.27 -12.91 30.09
C VAL A 113 4.53 -13.74 30.37
N GLN A 114 4.39 -14.93 30.95
CA GLN A 114 5.50 -15.85 31.21
C GLN A 114 5.85 -16.74 30.01
N LEU A 115 5.01 -16.76 28.97
CA LEU A 115 5.18 -17.59 27.77
C LEU A 115 6.22 -16.98 26.82
N ARG A 116 7.51 -17.19 27.13
CA ARG A 116 8.64 -16.58 26.40
C ARG A 116 8.79 -17.08 24.95
N GLU A 117 8.30 -18.29 24.67
CA GLU A 117 8.35 -18.89 23.32
C GLU A 117 7.13 -18.57 22.46
N LEU A 118 6.15 -17.82 23.00
CA LEU A 118 4.89 -17.54 22.33
C LEU A 118 5.13 -16.69 21.08
N ASN A 119 4.70 -17.20 19.93
CA ASN A 119 4.80 -16.55 18.64
C ASN A 119 3.47 -15.97 18.18
N THR A 120 2.38 -16.71 18.39
CA THR A 120 1.03 -16.33 17.97
C THR A 120 0.08 -16.37 19.15
N LEU A 121 -0.54 -15.23 19.43
CA LEU A 121 -1.64 -15.09 20.38
C LEU A 121 -2.91 -14.70 19.62
N ASN A 122 -3.90 -15.58 19.62
CA ASN A 122 -5.22 -15.31 19.05
C ASN A 122 -6.28 -15.41 20.15
N VAL A 123 -6.86 -14.27 20.51
CA VAL A 123 -7.95 -14.15 21.50
C VAL A 123 -9.13 -13.39 20.90
N SER A 124 -9.26 -13.44 19.57
CA SER A 124 -10.34 -12.77 18.84
C SER A 124 -11.74 -13.31 19.20
N CYS A 125 -12.78 -12.49 19.03
CA CYS A 125 -14.16 -12.85 19.35
C CYS A 125 -14.33 -13.29 20.81
N ASN A 126 -13.90 -12.45 21.75
CA ASN A 126 -14.10 -12.63 23.18
C ASN A 126 -14.78 -11.36 23.75
N SER A 127 -14.78 -11.19 25.07
CA SER A 127 -15.30 -10.01 25.75
C SER A 127 -14.21 -9.29 26.55
N LEU A 128 -12.95 -9.31 26.07
CA LEU A 128 -11.82 -8.71 26.76
C LEU A 128 -11.94 -7.18 26.80
N GLU A 129 -11.76 -6.57 27.97
CA GLU A 129 -11.75 -5.11 28.14
C GLU A 129 -10.32 -4.53 28.14
N VAL A 130 -9.34 -5.32 28.58
CA VAL A 130 -7.93 -4.94 28.67
C VAL A 130 -7.02 -6.11 28.31
N LEU A 131 -5.82 -5.79 27.82
CA LEU A 131 -4.73 -6.74 27.71
C LEU A 131 -3.88 -6.72 29.00
N PRO A 132 -3.25 -7.85 29.39
CA PRO A 132 -2.38 -7.89 30.56
C PRO A 132 -1.13 -7.04 30.34
N GLU A 133 -0.71 -6.31 31.36
CA GLU A 133 0.59 -5.62 31.36
C GLU A 133 1.72 -6.64 31.38
N GLY A 134 2.76 -6.43 30.58
CA GLY A 134 3.92 -7.33 30.51
C GLY A 134 3.93 -8.22 29.27
N LEU A 135 3.03 -8.05 28.30
CA LEU A 135 3.10 -8.76 27.01
C LEU A 135 4.45 -8.56 26.29
N SER A 136 5.15 -7.46 26.58
CA SER A 136 6.53 -7.21 26.15
C SER A 136 7.57 -8.26 26.59
N GLN A 137 7.24 -9.12 27.57
CA GLN A 137 8.10 -10.23 28.00
C GLN A 137 8.04 -11.43 27.03
N CYS A 138 6.98 -11.54 26.22
CA CYS A 138 6.87 -12.52 25.15
C CYS A 138 7.69 -12.06 23.94
N THR A 139 9.02 -12.08 24.04
CA THR A 139 9.92 -11.50 23.03
C THR A 139 9.84 -12.16 21.65
N LYS A 140 9.32 -13.39 21.57
CA LYS A 140 9.12 -14.11 20.30
C LYS A 140 7.78 -13.86 19.61
N LEU A 141 6.95 -13.01 20.20
CA LEU A 141 5.60 -12.73 19.74
C LEU A 141 5.65 -12.01 18.39
N SER A 142 5.06 -12.64 17.36
CA SER A 142 5.05 -12.13 15.99
C SER A 142 3.67 -11.73 15.51
N THR A 143 2.63 -12.38 16.04
CA THR A 143 1.23 -12.13 15.66
C THR A 143 0.36 -12.02 16.90
N ILE A 144 -0.39 -10.93 16.99
CA ILE A 144 -1.44 -10.74 18.00
C ILE A 144 -2.75 -10.48 17.25
N ASN A 145 -3.75 -11.30 17.53
CA ASN A 145 -5.11 -11.08 17.08
C ASN A 145 -6.05 -10.98 18.29
N ILE A 146 -6.60 -9.78 18.49
CA ILE A 146 -7.53 -9.42 19.57
C ILE A 146 -8.84 -8.84 18.99
N SER A 147 -9.11 -9.07 17.70
CA SER A 147 -10.29 -8.49 17.03
C SER A 147 -11.60 -8.92 17.69
N ARG A 148 -12.66 -8.10 17.61
CA ARG A 148 -14.00 -8.41 18.16
C ARG A 148 -13.93 -8.66 19.67
N ASN A 149 -13.47 -7.65 20.40
CA ASN A 149 -13.44 -7.57 21.87
C ASN A 149 -13.95 -6.17 22.29
N HIS A 150 -13.81 -5.81 23.56
CA HIS A 150 -14.21 -4.50 24.11
C HIS A 150 -13.00 -3.66 24.55
N ILE A 151 -11.83 -3.86 23.93
CA ILE A 151 -10.58 -3.24 24.35
C ILE A 151 -10.64 -1.74 24.08
N THR A 152 -10.36 -0.93 25.09
CA THR A 152 -10.42 0.55 25.01
C THR A 152 -9.08 1.21 24.69
N GLY A 153 -7.97 0.51 24.95
CA GLY A 153 -6.62 0.99 24.70
C GLY A 153 -5.59 -0.14 24.80
N PHE A 154 -4.38 0.14 24.33
CA PHE A 154 -3.25 -0.78 24.45
C PHE A 154 -2.42 -0.45 25.69
N PRO A 155 -1.88 -1.47 26.41
CA PRO A 155 -0.95 -1.21 27.50
C PRO A 155 0.33 -0.58 26.96
N ALA A 156 0.94 0.32 27.74
CA ALA A 156 2.10 1.10 27.29
C ALA A 156 3.29 0.22 26.86
N ASP A 157 3.43 -0.95 27.49
CA ASP A 157 4.49 -1.89 27.19
C ASP A 157 4.31 -2.64 25.85
N LEU A 158 3.12 -2.62 25.25
CA LEU A 158 2.92 -3.16 23.90
C LEU A 158 3.79 -2.43 22.86
N TYR A 159 4.15 -1.17 23.12
CA TYR A 159 5.05 -0.39 22.26
C TYR A 159 6.54 -0.53 22.64
N SER A 160 6.88 -1.52 23.46
CA SER A 160 8.27 -1.77 23.88
C SER A 160 9.14 -2.26 22.72
N GLU A 161 10.39 -1.81 22.67
CA GLU A 161 11.41 -2.31 21.73
C GLU A 161 11.73 -3.80 21.89
N ARG A 162 11.29 -4.42 23.01
CA ARG A 162 11.42 -5.87 23.25
C ARG A 162 10.56 -6.72 22.31
N LEU A 163 9.52 -6.14 21.71
CA LEU A 163 8.65 -6.79 20.73
C LEU A 163 9.17 -6.57 19.30
N ASP A 164 10.46 -6.85 19.09
CA ASP A 164 11.18 -6.63 17.84
C ASP A 164 10.78 -7.61 16.72
N LEU A 165 10.03 -8.67 17.05
CA LEU A 165 9.48 -9.65 16.11
C LEU A 165 8.00 -9.45 15.78
N LEU A 166 7.31 -8.53 16.47
CA LEU A 166 5.88 -8.28 16.28
C LEU A 166 5.63 -7.71 14.88
N SER A 167 5.01 -8.51 14.03
CA SER A 167 4.84 -8.21 12.61
C SER A 167 3.38 -7.99 12.20
N SER A 168 2.44 -8.53 12.97
CA SER A 168 1.01 -8.39 12.71
C SER A 168 0.26 -8.10 14.01
N LEU A 169 -0.41 -6.95 14.06
CA LEU A 169 -1.32 -6.56 15.13
C LEU A 169 -2.72 -6.35 14.53
N VAL A 170 -3.64 -7.26 14.87
CA VAL A 170 -5.03 -7.23 14.41
C VAL A 170 -5.93 -7.00 15.60
N ALA A 171 -6.54 -5.83 15.68
CA ALA A 171 -7.43 -5.40 16.76
C ALA A 171 -8.68 -4.71 16.21
N SER A 172 -9.20 -5.22 15.08
CA SER A 172 -10.44 -4.72 14.49
C SER A 172 -11.67 -4.97 15.37
N ASP A 173 -12.73 -4.19 15.19
CA ASP A 173 -14.00 -4.32 15.92
C ASP A 173 -13.78 -4.32 17.45
N ASN A 174 -13.20 -3.24 17.97
CA ASN A 174 -12.93 -3.01 19.39
C ASN A 174 -13.40 -1.60 19.80
N CYS A 175 -13.08 -1.17 21.02
CA CYS A 175 -13.43 0.15 21.56
C CYS A 175 -12.22 1.10 21.65
N ILE A 176 -11.16 0.88 20.86
CA ILE A 176 -9.88 1.59 21.01
C ILE A 176 -10.07 3.07 20.66
N GLN A 177 -9.74 3.95 21.61
CA GLN A 177 -9.98 5.39 21.48
C GLN A 177 -8.76 6.16 20.97
N GLU A 178 -7.56 5.68 21.30
CA GLU A 178 -6.30 6.31 20.90
C GLU A 178 -5.26 5.29 20.43
N LEU A 179 -4.39 5.73 19.52
CA LEU A 179 -3.20 5.01 19.10
C LEU A 179 -1.98 5.87 19.48
N SER A 180 -1.10 5.33 20.32
CA SER A 180 0.08 6.05 20.78
C SER A 180 1.04 6.36 19.63
N ALA A 181 1.70 7.52 19.70
CA ALA A 181 2.81 7.88 18.81
C ALA A 181 3.96 6.85 18.87
N ASP A 182 4.12 6.15 19.99
CA ASP A 182 5.13 5.12 20.21
C ASP A 182 4.97 3.87 19.31
N ILE A 183 3.92 3.77 18.51
CA ILE A 183 3.74 2.70 17.51
C ILE A 183 4.95 2.55 16.56
N HIS A 184 5.70 3.63 16.32
CA HIS A 184 6.93 3.61 15.51
C HIS A 184 8.05 2.72 16.09
N LYS A 185 8.03 2.43 17.40
CA LYS A 185 9.00 1.56 18.07
C LYS A 185 8.87 0.09 17.63
N LEU A 186 7.71 -0.31 17.10
CA LEU A 186 7.48 -1.64 16.55
C LEU A 186 8.15 -1.82 15.18
N SER A 187 9.47 -1.99 15.19
CA SER A 187 10.32 -2.00 13.99
C SER A 187 10.02 -3.14 12.99
N ALA A 188 9.38 -4.22 13.44
CA ALA A 188 8.97 -5.35 12.62
C ALA A 188 7.54 -5.29 12.09
N LEU A 189 6.73 -4.31 12.52
CA LEU A 189 5.30 -4.26 12.21
C LEU A 189 5.08 -4.10 10.70
N LYS A 190 4.32 -5.02 10.12
CA LYS A 190 3.96 -5.08 8.70
C LYS A 190 2.47 -4.85 8.48
N VAL A 191 1.66 -5.42 9.36
CA VAL A 191 0.19 -5.39 9.27
C VAL A 191 -0.36 -4.78 10.55
N LEU A 192 -1.18 -3.74 10.40
CA LEU A 192 -1.92 -3.10 11.48
C LEU A 192 -3.39 -2.96 11.09
N ASP A 193 -4.27 -3.73 11.72
CA ASP A 193 -5.71 -3.59 11.54
C ASP A 193 -6.35 -3.05 12.82
N LEU A 194 -6.86 -1.82 12.72
CA LEU A 194 -7.61 -1.11 13.76
C LEU A 194 -8.97 -0.66 13.23
N SER A 195 -9.53 -1.36 12.23
CA SER A 195 -10.86 -1.05 11.71
C SER A 195 -11.96 -1.27 12.75
N GLY A 196 -13.08 -0.55 12.65
CA GLY A 196 -14.22 -0.70 13.56
C GLY A 196 -13.88 -0.34 15.02
N ASN A 197 -13.08 0.71 15.23
CA ASN A 197 -12.71 1.24 16.54
C ASN A 197 -13.24 2.67 16.75
N GLN A 198 -12.82 3.33 17.82
CA GLN A 198 -13.26 4.67 18.21
C GLN A 198 -12.15 5.73 18.05
N LEU A 199 -11.16 5.47 17.20
CA LEU A 199 -10.04 6.38 16.98
C LEU A 199 -10.51 7.71 16.39
N THR A 200 -10.03 8.81 16.96
CA THR A 200 -10.32 10.18 16.50
C THR A 200 -9.16 10.77 15.69
N GLU A 201 -7.93 10.36 15.97
CA GLU A 201 -6.73 10.73 15.22
C GLU A 201 -5.85 9.51 14.93
N ILE A 202 -4.96 9.66 13.94
CA ILE A 202 -3.90 8.70 13.65
C ILE A 202 -2.57 9.45 13.80
N PRO A 203 -1.64 8.98 14.67
CA PRO A 203 -0.38 9.67 14.90
C PRO A 203 0.47 9.69 13.62
N PRO A 204 1.13 10.83 13.30
CA PRO A 204 1.99 10.93 12.13
C PRO A 204 3.20 9.96 12.20
N ASP A 205 3.63 9.62 13.41
CA ASP A 205 4.72 8.68 13.73
C ASP A 205 4.46 7.27 13.17
N LEU A 206 3.20 6.89 12.91
CA LEU A 206 2.87 5.65 12.21
C LEU A 206 3.55 5.57 10.83
N SER A 207 3.80 6.71 10.19
CA SER A 207 4.50 6.77 8.90
C SER A 207 5.99 6.44 9.00
N ASP A 208 6.56 6.45 10.22
CA ASP A 208 7.97 6.14 10.47
C ASP A 208 8.22 4.67 10.82
N CYS A 209 7.17 3.84 10.91
CA CYS A 209 7.29 2.39 10.97
C CYS A 209 7.97 1.86 9.68
N PRO A 210 9.19 1.27 9.76
CA PRO A 210 10.01 1.02 8.57
C PRO A 210 9.51 -0.13 7.69
N LYS A 211 8.73 -1.06 8.25
CA LYS A 211 8.25 -2.27 7.56
C LYS A 211 6.74 -2.31 7.36
N LEU A 212 6.02 -1.24 7.69
CA LEU A 212 4.57 -1.19 7.63
C LEU A 212 4.09 -1.22 6.17
N LYS A 213 3.29 -2.22 5.83
CA LYS A 213 2.82 -2.48 4.45
C LYS A 213 1.32 -2.36 4.32
N GLU A 214 0.59 -2.82 5.33
CA GLU A 214 -0.86 -2.92 5.33
C GLU A 214 -1.39 -2.25 6.59
N ILE A 215 -2.28 -1.28 6.38
CA ILE A 215 -3.01 -0.62 7.45
C ILE A 215 -4.50 -0.65 7.12
N ASN A 216 -5.32 -0.83 8.14
CA ASN A 216 -6.76 -0.72 8.04
C ASN A 216 -7.30 0.08 9.22
N PHE A 217 -7.88 1.24 8.92
CA PHE A 217 -8.49 2.15 9.91
C PHE A 217 -9.97 2.42 9.59
N LYS A 218 -10.58 1.62 8.70
CA LYS A 218 -11.97 1.85 8.26
C LYS A 218 -12.93 1.76 9.44
N GLY A 219 -14.00 2.55 9.42
CA GLY A 219 -15.00 2.52 10.50
C GLY A 219 -14.52 3.13 11.83
N ASN A 220 -13.54 4.04 11.80
CA ASN A 220 -13.17 4.90 12.93
C ASN A 220 -13.79 6.29 12.80
N LYS A 221 -13.84 7.05 13.90
CA LYS A 221 -14.44 8.39 13.98
C LYS A 221 -13.40 9.49 13.81
N LEU A 222 -12.65 9.46 12.69
CA LEU A 222 -11.54 10.39 12.48
C LEU A 222 -12.01 11.85 12.34
N ASN A 223 -11.34 12.75 13.04
CA ASN A 223 -11.60 14.19 12.99
C ASN A 223 -11.24 14.79 11.63
N ASP A 224 -10.15 14.31 11.03
CA ASP A 224 -9.73 14.70 9.69
C ASP A 224 -10.59 13.98 8.62
N LYS A 225 -11.57 14.71 8.09
CA LYS A 225 -12.50 14.21 7.06
C LYS A 225 -11.81 13.82 5.75
N ARG A 226 -10.65 14.39 5.44
CA ARG A 226 -9.87 13.99 4.26
C ARG A 226 -9.19 12.65 4.53
N LEU A 227 -8.54 12.50 5.68
CA LEU A 227 -7.92 11.24 6.10
C LEU A 227 -8.98 10.12 6.19
N GLU A 228 -10.16 10.41 6.74
CA GLU A 228 -11.29 9.48 6.81
C GLU A 228 -11.69 8.96 5.42
N LYS A 229 -11.81 9.84 4.41
CA LYS A 229 -12.07 9.43 3.02
C LYS A 229 -10.93 8.60 2.44
N MET A 230 -9.68 8.97 2.73
CA MET A 230 -8.50 8.25 2.23
C MET A 230 -8.41 6.83 2.81
N VAL A 231 -8.69 6.65 4.09
CA VAL A 231 -8.70 5.33 4.74
C VAL A 231 -9.71 4.37 4.08
N ASN A 232 -10.81 4.89 3.56
CA ASN A 232 -11.85 4.07 2.93
C ASN A 232 -11.54 3.66 1.48
N GLY A 233 -10.75 4.43 0.74
CA GLY A 233 -10.57 4.23 -0.72
C GLY A 233 -9.13 4.25 -1.25
N CYS A 234 -8.14 4.64 -0.45
CA CYS A 234 -6.75 4.75 -0.88
C CYS A 234 -5.90 3.56 -0.40
N GLN A 235 -4.76 3.36 -1.05
CA GLN A 235 -3.76 2.38 -0.63
C GLN A 235 -3.01 2.88 0.63
N THR A 236 -2.53 1.95 1.45
CA THR A 236 -1.73 2.22 2.66
C THR A 236 -0.63 3.24 2.44
N LYS A 237 0.12 3.12 1.34
CA LYS A 237 1.21 4.04 1.01
C LYS A 237 0.77 5.51 0.93
N SER A 238 -0.38 5.79 0.32
CA SER A 238 -0.90 7.16 0.19
C SER A 238 -1.33 7.74 1.53
N ILE A 239 -1.87 6.90 2.42
CA ILE A 239 -2.24 7.30 3.78
C ILE A 239 -0.99 7.63 4.60
N LEU A 240 0.05 6.78 4.53
CA LEU A 240 1.32 7.03 5.24
C LEU A 240 2.04 8.28 4.70
N GLU A 241 2.01 8.54 3.40
CA GLU A 241 2.55 9.78 2.81
C GLU A 241 1.80 11.03 3.29
N TYR A 242 0.47 10.94 3.42
CA TYR A 242 -0.35 12.02 3.97
C TYR A 242 0.01 12.32 5.43
N LEU A 243 0.13 11.28 6.26
CA LEU A 243 0.53 11.40 7.67
C LEU A 243 1.92 12.02 7.82
N ARG A 244 2.88 11.63 6.97
CA ARG A 244 4.24 12.20 6.95
C ARG A 244 4.24 13.71 6.67
N GLY A 245 3.34 14.18 5.80
CA GLY A 245 3.19 15.60 5.50
C GLY A 245 2.65 16.42 6.68
N ARG A 246 1.79 15.82 7.52
CA ARG A 246 1.14 16.47 8.67
C ARG A 246 2.09 16.69 9.85
N GLY A 247 3.03 15.77 10.07
CA GLY A 247 4.01 15.85 11.17
C GLY A 247 4.99 17.03 11.10
N ARG A 248 5.08 17.73 9.95
CA ARG A 248 5.99 18.88 9.77
C ARG A 248 5.32 20.26 9.97
N GLY A 249 4.01 20.30 10.19
CA GLY A 249 3.22 21.56 10.24
C GLY A 249 2.49 21.84 11.55
N ARG A 250 2.76 21.09 12.63
CA ARG A 250 2.08 21.23 13.93
C ARG A 250 3.08 21.34 15.09
N GLN A 251 3.87 22.41 15.10
CA GLN A 251 4.40 22.98 16.33
C GLN A 251 4.34 24.49 16.18
N GLY A 252 3.25 25.09 16.67
CA GLY A 252 3.01 26.51 16.60
C GLY A 252 1.57 26.80 16.24
N GLU A 253 0.67 26.56 17.19
CA GLU A 253 -0.59 27.29 17.37
C GLU A 253 -1.38 26.59 18.49
N ASP A 254 -1.06 26.96 19.73
CA ASP A 254 -2.06 27.31 20.75
C ASP A 254 -1.36 28.12 21.84
N GLY A 255 -1.93 29.28 22.18
CA GLY A 255 -1.33 30.31 23.03
C GLY A 255 -1.79 30.26 24.49
N GLY A 256 -1.07 31.02 25.33
CA GLY A 256 -1.58 31.51 26.62
C GLY A 256 -0.65 31.35 27.83
N ASP A 257 0.19 32.38 28.06
CA ASP A 257 0.74 32.92 29.32
C ASP A 257 1.40 32.04 30.40
N GLY A 258 2.59 32.47 30.82
CA GLY A 258 3.25 32.01 32.06
C GLY A 258 4.74 32.36 32.11
N ASP A 259 5.04 33.48 32.76
CA ASP A 259 6.36 34.03 33.13
C ASP A 259 7.36 33.01 33.74
N GLY A 260 8.67 33.26 33.59
CA GLY A 260 9.68 32.50 34.36
C GLY A 260 11.08 32.33 33.76
N GLY A 261 11.81 33.42 33.53
CA GLY A 261 13.21 33.56 33.94
C GLY A 261 14.28 32.48 33.63
N ARG A 262 15.15 32.84 32.66
CA ARG A 262 16.62 32.84 32.77
C ARG A 262 17.34 31.52 33.14
N ASN A 263 17.94 30.89 32.13
CA ASN A 263 19.34 30.47 32.23
C ASN A 263 19.99 30.35 30.84
N ALA A 264 20.11 31.50 30.16
CA ALA A 264 20.76 31.62 28.87
C ALA A 264 21.99 32.52 28.99
N ASP A 265 23.12 32.02 29.52
CA ASP A 265 24.37 32.78 29.36
C ASP A 265 25.70 32.01 29.31
N LYS A 266 25.71 30.68 29.22
CA LYS A 266 26.99 29.93 29.03
C LYS A 266 27.11 29.07 27.78
N LYS A 267 26.04 28.85 27.01
CA LYS A 267 26.09 28.12 25.72
C LYS A 267 26.02 29.01 24.47
N LYS A 268 25.89 30.34 24.62
CA LYS A 268 25.78 31.31 23.50
C LYS A 268 27.11 31.62 22.79
N ARG A 269 28.28 31.33 23.39
CA ARG A 269 29.58 31.69 22.80
C ARG A 269 30.25 30.62 21.94
N GLN A 270 29.80 29.37 21.96
CA GLN A 270 30.40 28.29 21.14
C GLN A 270 29.56 27.89 19.91
N GLN A 271 28.28 28.24 19.85
CA GLN A 271 27.42 28.02 18.67
C GLN A 271 27.43 29.16 17.64
N GLN A 272 27.93 30.36 17.99
CA GLN A 272 27.96 31.51 17.07
C GLN A 272 29.06 31.45 16.00
N ARG A 273 30.07 30.58 16.15
CA ARG A 273 31.10 30.38 15.10
C ARG A 273 30.74 29.33 14.06
N LYS A 274 29.98 28.27 14.40
CA LYS A 274 29.51 27.25 13.43
C LYS A 274 28.22 27.63 12.69
N LYS A 275 27.48 28.65 13.17
CA LYS A 275 26.26 29.16 12.52
C LYS A 275 26.55 30.23 11.45
N LYS A 276 27.79 30.71 11.30
CA LYS A 276 28.15 31.68 10.24
C LYS A 276 28.62 31.02 8.93
N GLU A 277 29.08 29.77 8.97
CA GLU A 277 29.51 29.04 7.76
C GLU A 277 28.41 28.15 7.15
N LYS A 278 27.32 27.85 7.88
CA LYS A 278 26.15 27.10 7.35
C LYS A 278 24.95 27.95 6.94
N VAL A 279 25.01 29.27 7.13
CA VAL A 279 23.94 30.20 6.76
C VAL A 279 24.15 30.79 5.35
N ALA A 280 25.36 30.69 4.79
CA ALA A 280 25.60 31.10 3.40
C ALA A 280 25.01 30.10 2.38
N ASP A 281 24.99 28.80 2.68
CA ASP A 281 24.55 27.74 1.75
C ASP A 281 23.01 27.55 1.75
N GLY A 282 22.33 27.95 2.83
CA GLY A 282 20.87 27.82 2.97
C GLY A 282 20.07 29.01 2.45
N GLN A 283 20.72 30.13 2.12
CA GLN A 283 20.05 31.26 1.46
C GLN A 283 19.96 31.04 -0.06
N ASP A 284 20.92 30.34 -0.67
CA ASP A 284 20.88 29.96 -2.08
C ASP A 284 19.82 28.87 -2.38
N GLU A 285 19.55 27.95 -1.44
CA GLU A 285 18.52 26.90 -1.63
C GLU A 285 17.08 27.45 -1.57
N VAL A 286 16.82 28.49 -0.78
CA VAL A 286 15.48 29.12 -0.69
C VAL A 286 15.25 30.10 -1.85
N GLU A 287 16.30 30.72 -2.39
CA GLU A 287 16.22 31.45 -3.67
C GLU A 287 16.08 30.53 -4.89
N GLU A 288 16.59 29.29 -4.87
CA GLU A 288 16.30 28.28 -5.90
C GLU A 288 14.86 27.73 -5.81
N LEU A 289 14.27 27.65 -4.61
CA LEU A 289 12.89 27.22 -4.40
C LEU A 289 11.85 28.23 -4.91
N ASN A 290 12.23 29.50 -5.11
CA ASN A 290 11.41 30.52 -5.78
C ASN A 290 11.64 30.63 -7.29
N LYS A 291 12.51 29.80 -7.90
CA LYS A 291 12.82 29.87 -9.34
C LYS A 291 11.97 28.96 -10.24
N MET A 292 11.12 28.09 -9.71
CA MET A 292 10.14 27.35 -10.54
C MET A 292 8.81 28.10 -10.65
N VAL A 293 8.90 29.32 -11.19
CA VAL A 293 7.74 29.97 -11.79
C VAL A 293 7.56 29.36 -13.18
N VAL A 294 6.46 28.62 -13.39
CA VAL A 294 6.05 28.24 -14.75
C VAL A 294 5.62 29.54 -15.45
N ARG A 295 6.55 30.17 -16.18
CA ARG A 295 6.20 31.22 -17.13
C ARG A 295 5.72 30.56 -18.41
N VAL A 296 4.46 30.79 -18.77
CA VAL A 296 3.94 30.48 -20.10
C VAL A 296 4.67 31.37 -21.10
N LEU A 297 5.70 30.83 -21.75
CA LEU A 297 6.48 31.51 -22.77
C LEU A 297 5.84 31.24 -24.14
N HIS A 298 5.00 32.19 -24.56
CA HIS A 298 4.77 32.59 -25.95
C HIS A 298 4.26 31.53 -26.95
N VAL A 299 3.07 31.77 -27.50
CA VAL A 299 2.68 31.29 -28.83
C VAL A 299 3.46 32.15 -29.83
N SER A 300 4.42 31.58 -30.54
CA SER A 300 5.13 32.29 -31.60
C SER A 300 4.90 31.57 -32.92
N ASP A 301 4.48 32.30 -33.94
CA ASP A 301 4.48 31.89 -35.35
C ASP A 301 5.91 31.79 -35.95
N ALA A 302 6.95 31.76 -35.11
CA ALA A 302 8.34 31.53 -35.49
C ALA A 302 8.76 30.07 -35.25
N PRO A 303 9.68 29.51 -36.05
CA PRO A 303 9.90 28.06 -36.13
C PRO A 303 10.42 27.50 -34.80
N THR A 304 9.59 26.70 -34.14
CA THR A 304 10.00 25.91 -32.98
C THR A 304 10.98 24.82 -33.44
N ALA A 305 12.02 24.54 -32.64
CA ALA A 305 13.07 23.57 -33.00
C ALA A 305 12.56 22.12 -33.22
N LEU A 306 11.35 21.80 -32.77
CA LEU A 306 10.72 20.49 -32.94
C LEU A 306 9.28 20.68 -33.45
N THR A 307 9.03 20.22 -34.68
CA THR A 307 7.71 20.25 -35.31
C THR A 307 7.16 18.84 -35.43
N VAL A 308 5.83 18.70 -35.38
CA VAL A 308 5.13 17.42 -35.60
C VAL A 308 4.26 17.55 -36.83
N ARG A 309 4.56 16.76 -37.87
CA ARG A 309 3.73 16.61 -39.06
C ARG A 309 2.73 15.48 -38.82
N VAL A 310 1.46 15.72 -39.10
CA VAL A 310 0.41 14.69 -39.01
C VAL A 310 0.05 14.24 -40.42
N THR A 311 0.07 12.94 -40.69
CA THR A 311 -0.37 12.37 -41.97
C THR A 311 -1.89 12.23 -42.02
N ALA A 312 -2.48 12.21 -43.22
CA ALA A 312 -3.93 12.24 -43.38
C ALA A 312 -4.58 10.93 -42.91
N GLU A 313 -3.86 9.83 -43.07
CA GLU A 313 -4.26 8.44 -42.81
C GLU A 313 -4.47 8.17 -41.31
N VAL A 314 -3.89 8.99 -40.44
CA VAL A 314 -4.10 8.93 -38.99
C VAL A 314 -5.54 9.20 -38.59
N LYS A 315 -6.28 9.99 -39.39
CA LYS A 315 -7.64 10.43 -39.08
C LYS A 315 -8.60 9.26 -38.80
N ASP A 316 -8.42 8.17 -39.53
CA ASP A 316 -9.29 6.99 -39.47
C ASP A 316 -8.87 5.96 -38.39
N VAL A 317 -7.73 6.19 -37.73
CA VAL A 317 -7.17 5.25 -36.75
C VAL A 317 -7.13 5.85 -35.34
N ARG A 318 -6.54 7.04 -35.18
CA ARG A 318 -6.41 7.76 -33.90
C ARG A 318 -6.17 9.27 -34.18
N PRO A 319 -7.22 10.04 -34.51
CA PRO A 319 -7.09 11.37 -35.11
C PRO A 319 -6.50 12.46 -34.21
N TYR A 320 -6.60 12.33 -32.89
CA TYR A 320 -6.30 13.43 -31.98
C TYR A 320 -4.93 13.27 -31.33
N LEU A 321 -4.10 14.31 -31.48
CA LEU A 321 -2.77 14.42 -30.90
C LEU A 321 -2.61 15.82 -30.29
N VAL A 322 -2.12 15.88 -29.05
CA VAL A 322 -1.68 17.10 -28.39
C VAL A 322 -0.26 16.87 -27.89
N CYS A 323 0.65 17.78 -28.23
CA CYS A 323 2.03 17.75 -27.79
C CYS A 323 2.44 19.07 -27.15
N CYS A 324 3.30 19.00 -26.13
CA CYS A 324 3.98 20.18 -25.61
C CYS A 324 5.39 19.84 -25.14
N VAL A 325 6.29 20.83 -25.14
CA VAL A 325 7.64 20.68 -24.61
C VAL A 325 7.73 21.39 -23.28
N VAL A 326 8.08 20.66 -22.23
CA VAL A 326 8.35 21.20 -20.90
C VAL A 326 9.86 21.31 -20.72
N ARG A 327 10.34 22.51 -20.45
CA ARG A 327 11.77 22.80 -20.24
C ARG A 327 12.07 23.06 -18.77
N GLY A 328 13.34 22.91 -18.38
CA GLY A 328 13.80 23.21 -17.03
C GLY A 328 13.42 22.15 -15.99
N MET A 329 13.19 20.91 -16.41
CA MET A 329 12.85 19.82 -15.48
C MET A 329 14.06 19.42 -14.63
N ASN A 330 13.85 19.30 -13.31
CA ASN A 330 14.82 18.72 -12.39
C ASN A 330 14.36 17.33 -11.91
N LEU A 331 14.74 16.30 -12.68
CA LEU A 331 14.45 14.90 -12.35
C LEU A 331 15.56 14.23 -11.53
N LYS A 332 16.63 14.95 -11.19
CA LYS A 332 17.78 14.44 -10.43
C LYS A 332 17.52 14.37 -8.92
N SER A 333 16.71 15.30 -8.39
CA SER A 333 16.46 15.43 -6.96
C SER A 333 15.63 14.24 -6.42
N GLY A 334 16.20 13.51 -5.46
CA GLY A 334 15.51 12.45 -4.70
C GLY A 334 14.69 11.47 -5.54
N ASN A 335 13.39 11.39 -5.25
CA ASN A 335 12.42 10.47 -5.89
C ASN A 335 11.59 11.12 -7.02
N SER A 336 12.01 12.28 -7.56
CA SER A 336 11.21 13.07 -8.52
C SER A 336 10.84 12.30 -9.80
N LEU A 337 11.77 11.58 -10.43
CA LEU A 337 11.47 10.73 -11.59
C LEU A 337 10.43 9.64 -11.29
N LYS A 338 10.52 9.02 -10.11
CA LYS A 338 9.56 7.98 -9.69
C LYS A 338 8.17 8.56 -9.46
N ARG A 339 8.08 9.73 -8.83
CA ARG A 339 6.81 10.44 -8.64
C ARG A 339 6.17 10.82 -9.97
N PHE A 340 6.96 11.33 -10.90
CA PHE A 340 6.51 11.68 -12.25
C PHE A 340 5.93 10.46 -13.00
N LEU A 341 6.66 9.34 -13.01
CA LEU A 341 6.16 8.09 -13.63
C LEU A 341 4.91 7.53 -12.93
N MET A 342 4.82 7.66 -11.61
CA MET A 342 3.62 7.26 -10.86
C MET A 342 2.41 8.15 -11.19
N ALA A 343 2.62 9.46 -11.32
CA ALA A 343 1.56 10.39 -11.72
C ALA A 343 1.00 10.06 -13.11
N GLN A 344 1.88 9.76 -14.07
CA GLN A 344 1.45 9.29 -15.39
C GLN A 344 0.63 8.00 -15.30
N THR A 345 1.08 7.02 -14.52
CA THR A 345 0.37 5.75 -14.34
C THR A 345 -1.03 5.98 -13.77
N LYS A 346 -1.16 6.88 -12.79
CA LYS A 346 -2.44 7.25 -12.20
C LYS A 346 -3.36 7.94 -13.20
N LEU A 347 -2.86 8.92 -13.97
CA LEU A 347 -3.64 9.60 -15.00
C LEU A 347 -4.10 8.64 -16.11
N HIS A 348 -3.28 7.64 -16.44
CA HIS A 348 -3.65 6.57 -17.36
C HIS A 348 -4.83 5.73 -16.86
N ASP A 349 -4.84 5.41 -15.56
CA ASP A 349 -5.91 4.61 -14.94
C ASP A 349 -7.21 5.39 -14.76
N ASP A 350 -7.11 6.67 -14.37
CA ASP A 350 -8.24 7.53 -14.04
C ASP A 350 -8.80 8.20 -15.32
N LEU A 351 -8.14 9.27 -15.78
CA LEU A 351 -8.66 10.17 -16.82
C LEU A 351 -8.57 9.56 -18.22
N CYS A 352 -7.59 8.69 -18.47
CA CYS A 352 -7.41 8.07 -19.79
C CYS A 352 -8.21 6.76 -19.97
N GLY A 353 -9.05 6.39 -19.01
CA GLY A 353 -9.87 5.17 -19.09
C GLY A 353 -9.03 3.90 -19.23
N LYS A 354 -7.95 3.76 -18.46
CA LYS A 354 -6.98 2.63 -18.57
C LYS A 354 -6.40 2.51 -19.99
N ARG A 355 -5.98 3.66 -20.54
CA ARG A 355 -5.44 3.83 -21.90
C ARG A 355 -6.42 3.62 -23.04
N THR A 356 -7.69 3.36 -22.76
CA THR A 356 -8.67 3.10 -23.83
C THR A 356 -9.13 4.38 -24.52
N THR A 357 -9.31 5.46 -23.74
CA THR A 357 -9.80 6.76 -24.23
C THR A 357 -8.66 7.65 -24.70
N ALA A 358 -7.59 7.76 -23.90
CA ALA A 358 -6.42 8.58 -24.20
C ALA A 358 -5.12 7.84 -23.85
N THR A 359 -3.98 8.32 -24.33
CA THR A 359 -2.68 7.73 -24.02
C THR A 359 -1.66 8.84 -23.88
N ILE A 360 -1.08 8.93 -22.68
CA ILE A 360 0.09 9.76 -22.37
C ILE A 360 1.37 9.02 -22.74
N ALA A 361 2.23 9.68 -23.50
CA ALA A 361 3.61 9.30 -23.77
C ALA A 361 4.55 10.47 -23.44
N THR A 362 5.77 10.16 -22.99
CA THR A 362 6.75 11.16 -22.59
C THR A 362 8.15 10.78 -23.04
N HIS A 363 8.85 11.75 -23.61
CA HIS A 363 10.11 11.53 -24.32
C HIS A 363 11.15 12.56 -23.87
N ASP A 364 12.39 12.11 -23.68
CA ASP A 364 13.52 13.00 -23.48
C ASP A 364 13.85 13.73 -24.79
N VAL A 365 13.69 15.06 -24.79
CA VAL A 365 13.86 15.88 -26.00
C VAL A 365 15.28 15.80 -26.54
N GLN A 366 16.28 15.60 -25.68
CA GLN A 366 17.69 15.50 -26.11
C GLN A 366 17.95 14.26 -26.96
N LEU A 367 17.09 13.25 -26.85
CA LEU A 367 17.19 12.00 -27.59
C LEU A 367 16.35 12.01 -28.87
N LEU A 368 15.54 13.05 -29.09
CA LEU A 368 14.69 13.18 -30.27
C LEU A 368 15.45 13.77 -31.46
N LYS A 369 15.01 13.35 -32.65
CA LYS A 369 15.47 13.89 -33.94
C LYS A 369 14.27 14.49 -34.64
N GLY A 370 14.28 15.80 -34.89
CA GLY A 370 13.22 16.47 -35.63
C GLY A 370 13.42 16.40 -37.14
N PRO A 371 12.36 16.62 -37.95
CA PRO A 371 10.97 16.78 -37.55
C PRO A 371 10.32 15.45 -37.14
N LEU A 372 9.30 15.50 -36.29
CA LEU A 372 8.53 14.31 -35.92
C LEU A 372 7.36 14.13 -36.90
N THR A 373 6.98 12.87 -37.15
CA THR A 373 5.82 12.54 -37.98
C THR A 373 4.88 11.62 -37.21
N TYR A 374 3.64 12.07 -36.99
CA TYR A 374 2.56 11.24 -36.50
C TYR A 374 1.88 10.58 -37.68
N ASP A 375 2.01 9.26 -37.78
CA ASP A 375 1.69 8.47 -38.96
C ASP A 375 0.99 7.16 -38.58
N VAL A 376 0.54 6.41 -39.57
CA VAL A 376 0.07 5.03 -39.41
C VAL A 376 0.92 4.07 -40.23
N LYS A 377 1.18 2.88 -39.68
CA LYS A 377 1.91 1.81 -40.39
C LYS A 377 1.20 0.47 -40.27
N PRO A 378 1.34 -0.41 -41.28
CA PRO A 378 0.96 -1.81 -41.12
C PRO A 378 1.71 -2.45 -39.95
N PRO A 379 1.07 -3.35 -39.17
CA PRO A 379 1.68 -3.99 -38.01
C PRO A 379 3.02 -4.69 -38.30
N THR A 380 3.19 -5.22 -39.51
CA THR A 380 4.40 -5.91 -39.97
C THR A 380 5.56 -4.96 -40.27
N GLN A 381 5.28 -3.69 -40.56
CA GLN A 381 6.26 -2.67 -40.91
C GLN A 381 6.59 -1.72 -39.74
N LEU A 382 5.72 -1.65 -38.72
CA LEU A 382 5.96 -0.87 -37.51
C LEU A 382 6.97 -1.62 -36.63
N LYS A 383 8.23 -1.16 -36.64
CA LYS A 383 9.30 -1.65 -35.76
C LYS A 383 9.58 -0.66 -34.65
N ILE A 384 9.65 -1.14 -33.42
CA ILE A 384 9.94 -0.34 -32.23
C ILE A 384 10.90 -1.08 -31.30
N VAL A 385 11.70 -0.34 -30.55
CA VAL A 385 12.46 -0.86 -29.40
C VAL A 385 11.66 -0.57 -28.14
N PRO A 386 10.77 -1.46 -27.67
CA PRO A 386 9.89 -1.16 -26.56
C PRO A 386 10.68 -1.05 -25.26
N LEU A 387 10.15 -0.29 -24.29
CA LEU A 387 10.81 -0.12 -22.99
C LEU A 387 11.17 -1.47 -22.36
N GLY A 388 12.46 -1.65 -22.04
CA GLY A 388 13.00 -2.88 -21.42
C GLY A 388 13.06 -4.12 -22.31
N ARG A 389 12.87 -3.99 -23.64
CA ARG A 389 12.88 -5.11 -24.60
C ARG A 389 13.80 -4.82 -25.81
N LYS A 390 14.08 -5.86 -26.60
CA LYS A 390 14.80 -5.74 -27.88
C LYS A 390 13.87 -5.21 -28.98
N GLU A 391 14.46 -4.74 -30.07
CA GLU A 391 13.71 -4.33 -31.26
C GLU A 391 12.82 -5.46 -31.78
N MET A 392 11.59 -5.12 -32.13
CA MET A 392 10.62 -6.06 -32.67
C MET A 392 9.52 -5.35 -33.46
N THR A 393 8.77 -6.11 -34.24
CA THR A 393 7.59 -5.59 -34.95
C THR A 393 6.40 -5.42 -34.01
N ALA A 394 5.41 -4.60 -34.38
CA ALA A 394 4.18 -4.45 -33.62
C ALA A 394 3.42 -5.77 -33.48
N VAL A 395 3.45 -6.63 -34.50
CA VAL A 395 2.83 -7.97 -34.46
C VAL A 395 3.43 -8.81 -33.34
N GLU A 396 4.76 -8.89 -33.27
CA GLU A 396 5.45 -9.67 -32.25
C GLU A 396 5.23 -9.11 -30.85
N LEU A 397 5.30 -7.77 -30.70
CA LEU A 397 5.09 -7.10 -29.43
C LEU A 397 3.68 -7.36 -28.89
N ILE A 398 2.65 -7.17 -29.71
CA ILE A 398 1.25 -7.40 -29.31
C ILE A 398 1.05 -8.87 -28.92
N ARG A 399 1.62 -9.81 -29.68
CA ARG A 399 1.55 -11.24 -29.36
C ARG A 399 2.16 -11.55 -27.99
N HIS A 400 3.34 -10.99 -27.69
CA HIS A 400 4.00 -11.19 -26.38
C HIS A 400 3.18 -10.61 -25.24
N LEU A 401 2.63 -9.40 -25.41
CA LEU A 401 1.79 -8.76 -24.40
C LEU A 401 0.50 -9.54 -24.13
N HIS A 402 -0.12 -10.15 -25.14
CA HIS A 402 -1.28 -11.02 -24.95
C HIS A 402 -0.93 -12.28 -24.14
N LEU A 403 0.21 -12.93 -24.44
CA LEU A 403 0.67 -14.10 -23.69
C LEU A 403 0.98 -13.76 -22.22
N GLU A 404 1.67 -12.65 -21.97
CA GLU A 404 1.94 -12.16 -20.61
C GLU A 404 0.64 -11.87 -19.85
N ALA A 405 -0.34 -11.25 -20.51
CA ALA A 405 -1.65 -10.96 -19.93
C ALA A 405 -2.41 -12.23 -19.54
N GLU A 406 -2.37 -13.25 -20.40
CA GLU A 406 -3.04 -14.53 -20.17
C GLU A 406 -2.38 -15.31 -19.02
N GLU A 407 -1.05 -15.32 -18.96
CA GLU A 407 -0.29 -15.98 -17.89
C GLU A 407 -0.56 -15.32 -16.53
N LEU A 408 -0.56 -13.98 -16.48
CA LEU A 408 -0.95 -13.21 -15.29
C LEU A 408 -2.39 -13.50 -14.84
N ARG A 409 -3.31 -13.73 -15.80
CA ARG A 409 -4.70 -14.13 -15.49
C ARG A 409 -4.73 -15.52 -14.85
N LYS A 410 -3.99 -16.49 -15.41
CA LYS A 410 -3.90 -17.86 -14.89
C LYS A 410 -3.32 -17.88 -13.48
N GLN A 411 -2.20 -17.19 -13.25
CA GLN A 411 -1.55 -17.11 -11.93
C GLN A 411 -2.46 -16.48 -10.85
N LYS A 412 -3.24 -15.44 -11.20
CA LYS A 412 -4.16 -14.78 -10.26
C LYS A 412 -5.51 -15.50 -10.11
N LYS A 413 -5.71 -16.68 -10.72
CA LYS A 413 -6.96 -17.46 -10.72
C LYS A 413 -8.21 -16.62 -11.05
N ARG A 414 -8.07 -15.65 -11.97
CA ARG A 414 -9.19 -14.77 -12.36
C ARG A 414 -9.88 -15.31 -13.61
N GLN A 415 -11.21 -15.26 -13.64
CA GLN A 415 -11.97 -15.62 -14.86
C GLN A 415 -11.69 -14.61 -16.00
N ASN A 416 -11.53 -13.33 -15.67
CA ASN A 416 -11.34 -12.25 -16.64
C ASN A 416 -9.91 -11.68 -16.62
N VAL A 417 -9.39 -11.31 -17.80
CA VAL A 417 -8.15 -10.54 -17.93
C VAL A 417 -8.33 -9.19 -17.22
N THR A 418 -7.33 -8.76 -16.46
CA THR A 418 -7.36 -7.49 -15.74
C THR A 418 -7.64 -6.33 -16.71
N GLY A 419 -8.31 -5.27 -16.22
CA GLY A 419 -8.59 -4.08 -17.02
C GLY A 419 -7.34 -3.41 -17.65
N LEU A 420 -6.14 -3.77 -17.17
CA LEU A 420 -4.84 -3.36 -17.67
C LEU A 420 -4.57 -3.80 -19.13
N HIS A 421 -5.29 -4.78 -19.69
CA HIS A 421 -5.03 -5.25 -21.07
C HIS A 421 -6.19 -4.95 -22.04
N LYS A 422 -7.23 -4.24 -21.61
CA LYS A 422 -8.35 -3.87 -22.48
C LYS A 422 -7.92 -3.03 -23.69
N TYR A 423 -6.88 -2.20 -23.54
CA TYR A 423 -6.35 -1.42 -24.65
C TYR A 423 -5.68 -2.27 -25.75
N LEU A 424 -5.22 -3.50 -25.44
CA LEU A 424 -4.66 -4.39 -26.46
C LEU A 424 -5.73 -4.80 -27.49
N GLN A 425 -6.98 -4.96 -27.04
CA GLN A 425 -8.10 -5.30 -27.91
C GLN A 425 -8.45 -4.17 -28.88
N LEU A 426 -8.11 -2.91 -28.58
CA LEU A 426 -8.40 -1.76 -29.45
C LEU A 426 -7.63 -1.79 -30.78
N LEU A 427 -6.51 -2.51 -30.81
CA LEU A 427 -5.68 -2.70 -32.01
C LEU A 427 -5.92 -4.06 -32.68
N GLN A 428 -6.67 -4.96 -32.06
CA GLN A 428 -6.89 -6.29 -32.60
C GLN A 428 -7.70 -6.22 -33.90
N GLY A 429 -7.18 -6.82 -34.97
CA GLY A 429 -7.84 -6.88 -36.27
C GLY A 429 -7.78 -5.58 -37.11
N LYS A 430 -7.13 -4.51 -36.63
CA LYS A 430 -6.97 -3.29 -37.43
C LYS A 430 -5.81 -3.42 -38.42
N PRO A 431 -5.96 -2.93 -39.67
CA PRO A 431 -4.94 -3.05 -40.72
C PRO A 431 -3.77 -2.07 -40.54
N LEU A 432 -3.99 -0.96 -39.81
CA LEU A 432 -3.05 0.13 -39.64
C LEU A 432 -2.99 0.55 -38.17
N TYR A 433 -1.77 0.83 -37.68
CA TYR A 433 -1.48 1.22 -36.31
C TYR A 433 -0.84 2.59 -36.23
N PRO A 434 -1.24 3.46 -35.29
CA PRO A 434 -0.69 4.79 -35.16
C PRO A 434 0.71 4.73 -34.55
N CYS A 435 1.60 5.59 -35.00
CA CYS A 435 2.95 5.70 -34.47
C CYS A 435 3.46 7.14 -34.58
N LEU A 436 4.28 7.55 -33.61
CA LEU A 436 5.09 8.75 -33.73
C LEU A 436 6.51 8.35 -34.14
N ILE A 437 7.02 9.00 -35.17
CA ILE A 437 8.29 8.70 -35.82
C ILE A 437 9.20 9.92 -35.71
N ASP A 438 10.48 9.71 -35.45
CA ASP A 438 11.49 10.76 -35.49
C ASP A 438 12.03 11.03 -36.91
N GLY A 439 12.86 12.07 -37.05
CA GLY A 439 13.46 12.47 -38.33
C GLY A 439 14.46 11.46 -38.90
N GLU A 440 14.87 10.44 -38.13
CA GLU A 440 15.69 9.32 -38.59
C GLU A 440 14.84 8.11 -39.00
N GLY A 441 13.51 8.21 -38.91
CA GLY A 441 12.59 7.14 -39.28
C GLY A 441 12.34 6.11 -38.18
N HIS A 442 12.80 6.35 -36.95
CA HIS A 442 12.56 5.45 -35.83
C HIS A 442 11.19 5.70 -35.19
N VAL A 443 10.46 4.64 -34.89
CA VAL A 443 9.24 4.75 -34.09
C VAL A 443 9.60 5.03 -32.63
N ILE A 444 9.17 6.19 -32.14
CA ILE A 444 9.42 6.66 -30.77
C ILE A 444 8.23 6.45 -29.84
N SER A 445 7.01 6.39 -30.39
CA SER A 445 5.76 6.13 -29.66
C SER A 445 4.87 5.20 -30.48
N PHE A 446 4.26 4.21 -29.84
CA PHE A 446 3.25 3.33 -30.42
C PHE A 446 1.99 3.32 -29.53
N PRO A 447 1.07 4.30 -29.68
CA PRO A 447 -0.15 4.37 -28.89
C PRO A 447 -1.17 3.27 -29.24
N PRO A 448 -1.94 2.73 -28.27
CA PRO A 448 -1.89 2.99 -26.83
C PRO A 448 -0.88 2.10 -26.06
N ILE A 449 0.05 1.45 -26.76
CA ILE A 449 0.86 0.35 -26.25
C ILE A 449 2.04 0.83 -25.40
N THR A 450 3.01 1.50 -26.02
CA THR A 450 4.28 1.81 -25.35
C THR A 450 5.11 2.86 -26.07
N ASN A 451 6.15 3.35 -25.39
CA ASN A 451 7.15 4.25 -25.93
C ASN A 451 8.41 3.48 -26.27
N SER A 452 9.29 4.12 -27.05
CA SER A 452 10.59 3.57 -27.40
C SER A 452 11.62 3.79 -26.29
N GLU A 453 12.45 2.78 -26.02
CA GLU A 453 13.61 2.88 -25.13
C GLU A 453 14.61 3.94 -25.63
N LYS A 454 14.62 4.23 -26.95
CA LYS A 454 15.48 5.27 -27.55
C LYS A 454 15.23 6.66 -26.98
N THR A 455 14.00 6.96 -26.58
CA THR A 455 13.57 8.29 -26.08
C THR A 455 13.27 8.29 -24.59
N LYS A 456 13.73 7.28 -23.87
CA LYS A 456 13.40 7.07 -22.46
C LYS A 456 13.91 8.18 -21.57
N ILE A 457 13.03 8.67 -20.72
CA ILE A 457 13.35 9.66 -19.69
C ILE A 457 14.29 9.09 -18.63
N LYS A 458 15.27 9.89 -18.23
CA LYS A 458 16.29 9.57 -17.22
C LYS A 458 16.28 10.65 -16.15
N LYS A 459 17.00 10.41 -15.05
CA LYS A 459 17.19 11.43 -14.02
C LYS A 459 17.87 12.69 -14.57
N THR A 460 18.67 12.55 -15.63
CA THR A 460 19.40 13.63 -16.29
C THR A 460 18.55 14.43 -17.28
N THR A 461 17.34 13.97 -17.62
CA THR A 461 16.45 14.64 -18.57
C THR A 461 16.07 16.02 -18.05
N LYS A 462 16.31 17.05 -18.86
CA LYS A 462 16.00 18.47 -18.54
C LYS A 462 14.84 19.03 -19.35
N GLU A 463 14.58 18.43 -20.51
CA GLU A 463 13.53 18.85 -21.44
C GLU A 463 12.73 17.62 -21.86
N LEU A 464 11.42 17.74 -21.81
CA LEU A 464 10.51 16.64 -22.00
C LEU A 464 9.45 17.00 -23.04
N LEU A 465 9.28 16.13 -24.02
CA LEU A 465 8.13 16.17 -24.92
C LEU A 465 7.02 15.34 -24.26
N LEU A 466 5.93 16.00 -23.93
CA LEU A 466 4.68 15.38 -23.54
C LEU A 466 3.83 15.16 -24.79
N GLU A 467 3.34 13.94 -24.96
CA GLU A 467 2.45 13.51 -26.04
C GLU A 467 1.18 12.95 -25.41
N VAL A 468 0.02 13.40 -25.87
CA VAL A 468 -1.28 12.82 -25.53
C VAL A 468 -2.05 12.51 -26.81
N THR A 469 -2.42 11.25 -27.02
CA THR A 469 -3.24 10.82 -28.15
C THR A 469 -4.58 10.27 -27.72
N SER A 470 -5.63 10.49 -28.52
CA SER A 470 -6.97 9.94 -28.29
C SER A 470 -7.61 9.47 -29.60
N ALA A 471 -8.42 8.43 -29.50
CA ALA A 471 -9.27 7.99 -30.60
C ALA A 471 -10.65 8.69 -30.61
N THR A 472 -11.02 9.38 -29.54
CA THR A 472 -12.41 9.79 -29.29
C THR A 472 -12.62 11.29 -29.22
N SER A 473 -11.68 12.06 -28.68
CA SER A 473 -11.88 13.51 -28.52
C SER A 473 -10.56 14.28 -28.37
N LEU A 474 -10.47 15.41 -29.06
CA LEU A 474 -9.42 16.39 -28.85
C LEU A 474 -9.47 16.98 -27.44
N GLN A 475 -10.68 17.26 -26.93
CA GLN A 475 -10.86 17.84 -25.60
C GLN A 475 -10.29 16.91 -24.52
N THR A 476 -10.49 15.59 -24.65
CA THR A 476 -9.86 14.62 -23.74
C THR A 476 -8.33 14.71 -23.78
N CYS A 477 -7.72 14.93 -24.94
CA CYS A 477 -6.27 15.14 -25.00
C CYS A 477 -5.84 16.41 -24.28
N LYS A 478 -6.61 17.51 -24.42
CA LYS A 478 -6.35 18.80 -23.74
C LYS A 478 -6.45 18.63 -22.22
N ASP A 479 -7.55 18.08 -21.72
CA ASP A 479 -7.79 17.88 -20.28
C ASP A 479 -6.70 16.98 -19.65
N VAL A 480 -6.31 15.91 -20.34
CA VAL A 480 -5.23 15.01 -19.90
C VAL A 480 -3.88 15.71 -19.91
N MET A 481 -3.60 16.54 -20.92
CA MET A 481 -2.37 17.33 -20.99
C MET A 481 -2.29 18.32 -19.82
N ASP A 482 -3.39 19.02 -19.54
CA ASP A 482 -3.46 20.01 -18.46
C ASP A 482 -3.26 19.34 -17.10
N ALA A 483 -3.96 18.23 -16.87
CA ALA A 483 -3.78 17.44 -15.66
C ALA A 483 -2.34 16.92 -15.52
N LEU A 484 -1.74 16.46 -16.62
CA LEU A 484 -0.35 15.98 -16.63
C LEU A 484 0.62 17.10 -16.28
N ILE A 485 0.43 18.30 -16.81
CA ILE A 485 1.25 19.47 -16.50
C ILE A 485 1.07 19.86 -15.03
N VAL A 486 -0.16 20.03 -14.55
CA VAL A 486 -0.43 20.45 -13.16
C VAL A 486 0.13 19.45 -12.15
N VAL A 487 -0.14 18.16 -12.34
CA VAL A 487 0.31 17.10 -11.43
C VAL A 487 1.83 16.95 -11.45
N SER A 488 2.48 17.27 -12.58
CA SER A 488 3.93 17.19 -12.70
C SER A 488 4.65 18.45 -12.22
N PHE A 489 3.97 19.60 -12.11
CA PHE A 489 4.64 20.92 -12.03
C PHE A 489 4.02 22.02 -11.12
N SER A 490 3.18 21.76 -10.10
CA SER A 490 2.63 22.84 -9.21
C SER A 490 2.56 22.51 -7.70
N PRO A 491 2.39 23.54 -6.84
CA PRO A 491 1.03 23.87 -6.35
C PRO A 491 0.56 25.30 -6.79
N PRO A 492 -0.74 25.55 -7.02
CA PRO A 492 -1.22 26.62 -7.93
C PRO A 492 -1.80 27.86 -7.19
N PRO A 493 -2.14 28.99 -7.87
CA PRO A 493 -3.40 29.10 -8.64
C PRO A 493 -3.34 29.87 -9.99
N SER A 494 -4.37 29.64 -10.82
CA SER A 494 -4.74 30.25 -12.13
C SER A 494 -3.86 29.89 -13.35
N LEU A 495 -4.41 29.09 -14.28
CA LEU A 495 -3.80 28.78 -15.58
C LEU A 495 -4.86 28.90 -16.68
N SER A 496 -4.59 29.75 -17.67
CA SER A 496 -5.14 29.65 -19.03
C SER A 496 -4.06 29.05 -19.94
N LEU A 497 -4.44 28.10 -20.81
CA LEU A 497 -3.54 27.34 -21.67
C LEU A 497 -3.68 27.75 -23.14
N SER A 498 -2.59 27.67 -23.90
CA SER A 498 -2.58 27.89 -25.36
C SER A 498 -1.90 26.72 -26.09
N PHE A 499 -2.47 26.33 -27.23
CA PHE A 499 -2.15 25.12 -28.00
C PHE A 499 -1.16 25.40 -29.15
N LEU A 500 -0.30 24.42 -29.48
CA LEU A 500 0.44 24.42 -30.73
C LEU A 500 -0.52 24.04 -31.87
N SER A 501 -0.85 24.99 -32.76
CA SER A 501 -1.63 24.72 -33.98
C SER A 501 -0.70 24.40 -35.16
N SER A 502 -1.18 23.53 -36.05
CA SER A 502 -0.47 23.11 -37.26
C SER A 502 -0.42 24.23 -38.30
N SER A 503 0.78 24.64 -38.70
CA SER A 503 0.99 25.51 -39.86
C SER A 503 1.08 24.69 -41.15
N GLY A 504 0.12 24.90 -42.07
CA GLY A 504 0.11 24.26 -43.39
C GLY A 504 -1.16 24.47 -44.23
N GLN A 505 -1.26 25.65 -44.86
CA GLN A 505 -2.00 26.03 -46.07
C GLN A 505 -3.33 25.33 -46.47
N ARG A 506 -4.39 26.16 -46.41
CA ARG A 506 -5.66 26.21 -47.17
C ARG A 506 -5.94 25.11 -48.20
N LEU A 507 -7.08 24.44 -48.01
CA LEU A 507 -8.10 24.17 -49.05
C LEU A 507 -9.48 24.08 -48.39
N GLN A 508 -10.30 25.08 -48.73
CA GLN A 508 -11.75 25.30 -48.66
C GLN A 508 -12.68 24.46 -47.74
N ASP A 509 -13.50 25.25 -47.04
CA ASP A 509 -14.90 25.05 -46.63
C ASP A 509 -15.28 24.18 -45.41
N GLN A 510 -15.58 24.95 -44.36
CA GLN A 510 -16.66 24.83 -43.37
C GLN A 510 -16.44 24.04 -42.06
N THR A 511 -16.55 24.84 -40.99
CA THR A 511 -16.81 24.55 -39.56
C THR A 511 -15.64 24.05 -38.69
N VAL A 512 -14.79 25.00 -38.31
CA VAL A 512 -14.05 24.99 -37.04
C VAL A 512 -14.74 26.00 -36.10
N TRP A 513 -15.14 25.55 -34.92
CA TRP A 513 -15.50 26.42 -33.79
C TRP A 513 -14.62 26.01 -32.59
N ASP A 514 -14.30 27.03 -31.79
CA ASP A 514 -13.15 27.20 -30.87
C ASP A 514 -12.90 26.12 -29.80
#